data_AF-A0A1A8MZ49-F1
#
_entry.id   AF-A0A1A8MZ49-F1
#
_cell.length_a   1.000
_cell.length_b   1.000
_cell.length_c   1.000
_cell.angle_alpha   90.00
_cell.angle_beta   90.00
_cell.angle_gamma   90.00
#
_symmetry.space_group_name_H-M   'P 1'
#
loop_
_entity.id
_entity.type
_entity.pdbx_description
1 polymer ?
#
loop_
_entity_poly.entity_id
_entity_poly.type
_entity_poly.pdbx_seq_one_letter_code
_entity_poly.pdbx_strand_id
1 'polypeptide(L)'
;MTVFTSPSPLPGCERHGTIIIKYHIPSGTQKEEHPNPGQPFVGVSRTAYLPDSSEGRKIVKLLRRAFDQRLTFTIGQSSTSGRNNTVTWNDIHHKTST
;
A
#
# COMPACT_ATOMS: atom_id res chain seq x y z
N MET A 1 -1.06 -2.56 8.27
CA MET A 1 0.07 -1.71 7.83
C MET A 1 1.12 -1.68 8.94
N THR A 2 2.38 -1.93 8.63
CA THR A 2 3.53 -1.79 9.55
C THR A 2 4.57 -0.85 8.96
N VAL A 3 5.29 -0.12 9.81
CA VAL A 3 6.25 0.92 9.37
C VAL A 3 7.57 0.70 10.09
N PHE A 4 8.66 0.75 9.33
CA PHE A 4 10.04 0.61 9.81
C PHE A 4 10.89 1.74 9.24
N THR A 5 12.06 1.98 9.82
CA THR A 5 13.06 2.91 9.28
C THR A 5 14.38 2.18 9.03
N SER A 6 15.07 2.55 7.97
CA SER A 6 16.40 2.06 7.61
C SER A 6 17.35 3.25 7.46
N PRO A 7 18.63 3.15 7.88
CA PRO A 7 19.61 4.21 7.65
C PRO A 7 20.01 4.33 6.18
N SER A 8 19.81 3.29 5.35
CA SER A 8 20.16 3.33 3.93
C SER A 8 19.27 4.34 3.19
N PRO A 9 19.85 5.30 2.45
CA PRO A 9 19.08 6.28 1.70
C PRO A 9 18.47 5.68 0.43
N LEU A 10 17.41 6.33 -0.06
CA LEU A 10 16.89 6.11 -1.41
C LEU A 10 17.72 6.91 -2.44
N PRO A 11 17.84 6.45 -3.69
CA PRO A 11 18.46 7.22 -4.77
C PRO A 11 17.82 8.61 -4.90
N GLY A 12 18.64 9.66 -4.91
CA GLY A 12 18.19 11.05 -4.94
C GLY A 12 17.73 11.62 -3.60
N CYS A 13 17.89 10.88 -2.50
CA CYS A 13 17.54 11.28 -1.14
C CYS A 13 18.66 10.96 -0.14
N GLU A 14 19.92 11.19 -0.53
CA GLU A 14 21.14 10.77 0.18
C GLU A 14 21.28 11.38 1.59
N ARG A 15 20.56 12.47 1.85
CA ARG A 15 20.54 13.17 3.14
C ARG A 15 19.61 12.56 4.18
N HIS A 16 18.80 11.57 3.79
CA HIS A 16 17.77 10.97 4.64
C HIS A 16 17.89 9.45 4.64
N GLY A 17 17.49 8.81 5.74
CA GLY A 17 17.24 7.37 5.73
C GLY A 17 16.01 7.02 4.89
N THR A 18 15.53 5.79 5.01
CA THR A 18 14.34 5.30 4.32
C THR A 18 13.28 4.85 5.31
N ILE A 19 12.06 5.33 5.15
CA ILE A 19 10.86 4.75 5.75
C ILE A 19 10.36 3.61 4.86
N ILE A 20 10.18 2.44 5.46
CA ILE A 20 9.67 1.24 4.79
C ILE A 20 8.27 0.96 5.33
N ILE A 21 7.28 0.97 4.44
CA ILE A 21 5.88 0.67 4.77
C ILE A 21 5.54 -0.71 4.20
N LYS A 22 5.11 -1.63 5.06
CA LYS A 22 4.61 -2.95 4.67
C LYS A 22 3.09 -3.01 4.82
N TYR A 23 2.42 -3.35 3.73
CA TYR A 23 1.00 -3.67 3.69
C TYR A 23 0.83 -5.18 3.52
N HIS A 24 -0.05 -5.74 4.34
CA HIS A 24 -0.47 -7.13 4.24
C HIS A 24 -2.00 -7.13 4.31
N ILE A 25 -2.62 -7.56 3.21
CA ILE A 25 -4.07 -7.77 3.12
C ILE A 25 -4.26 -9.24 2.77
N PRO A 26 -4.79 -10.07 3.68
CA PRO A 26 -5.01 -11.47 3.41
C PRO A 26 -6.11 -11.66 2.36
N SER A 27 -6.10 -12.80 1.67
CA SER A 27 -7.24 -13.24 0.87
C SER A 27 -8.48 -13.39 1.74
N GLY A 28 -9.66 -13.30 1.13
CA GLY A 28 -10.91 -13.43 1.86
C GLY A 28 -12.11 -13.50 0.93
N THR A 29 -13.28 -13.21 1.48
CA THR A 29 -14.55 -13.17 0.75
C THR A 29 -15.01 -11.74 0.57
N GLN A 30 -15.52 -11.43 -0.62
CA GLN A 30 -16.06 -10.13 -0.97
C GLN A 30 -17.35 -9.85 -0.19
N LYS A 31 -17.49 -8.62 0.31
CA LYS A 31 -18.65 -8.13 1.06
C LYS A 31 -19.59 -7.38 0.12
N GLU A 32 -20.72 -6.92 0.64
CA GLU A 32 -21.73 -6.17 -0.12
C GLU A 32 -21.17 -4.89 -0.76
N GLU A 33 -20.15 -4.27 -0.17
CA GLU A 33 -19.50 -3.09 -0.74
C GLU A 33 -18.53 -3.38 -1.91
N HIS A 34 -18.25 -4.66 -2.20
CA HIS A 34 -17.29 -5.07 -3.23
C HIS A 34 -17.97 -5.46 -4.55
N PRO A 35 -17.24 -5.52 -5.69
CA PRO A 35 -17.84 -5.75 -7.00
C PRO A 35 -18.62 -7.06 -7.15
N ASN A 36 -18.19 -8.12 -6.48
CA ASN A 36 -18.83 -9.44 -6.56
C ASN A 36 -19.05 -10.02 -5.15
N PRO A 37 -20.09 -9.59 -4.41
CA PRO A 37 -20.37 -10.06 -3.05
C PRO A 37 -20.44 -11.59 -2.96
N GLY A 38 -19.88 -12.17 -1.89
CA GLY A 38 -19.83 -13.62 -1.66
C GLY A 38 -18.74 -14.37 -2.43
N GLN A 39 -18.12 -13.78 -3.46
CA GLN A 39 -17.01 -14.41 -4.17
C GLN A 39 -15.67 -14.27 -3.42
N PRO A 40 -14.73 -15.22 -3.56
CA PRO A 40 -13.40 -15.06 -3.02
C PRO A 40 -12.64 -13.92 -3.73
N PHE A 41 -11.71 -13.29 -3.02
CA PHE A 41 -10.69 -12.42 -3.60
C PHE A 41 -9.29 -12.83 -3.14
N VAL A 42 -8.29 -12.50 -3.96
CA VAL A 42 -6.88 -12.74 -3.66
C VAL A 42 -6.26 -11.53 -2.98
N GLY A 43 -5.66 -11.75 -1.80
CA GLY A 43 -4.95 -10.74 -1.04
C GLY A 43 -3.60 -10.34 -1.65
N VAL A 44 -2.91 -9.40 -1.01
CA VAL A 44 -1.59 -8.90 -1.45
C VAL A 44 -0.66 -8.59 -0.29
N SER A 45 0.64 -8.73 -0.58
CA SER A 45 1.72 -8.13 0.20
C SER A 45 2.41 -7.07 -0.64
N ARG A 46 2.57 -5.86 -0.09
CA ARG A 46 3.22 -4.73 -0.78
C ARG A 46 4.18 -4.04 0.17
N THR A 47 5.32 -3.64 -0.36
CA THR A 47 6.27 -2.77 0.33
C THR A 47 6.38 -1.46 -0.42
N ALA A 48 6.33 -0.35 0.31
CA ALA A 48 6.51 0.98 -0.23
C ALA A 48 7.58 1.75 0.54
N TYR A 49 8.19 2.73 -0.12
CA TYR A 49 9.34 3.46 0.38
C TYR A 49 9.11 4.97 0.32
N LEU A 50 9.56 5.66 1.36
CA LEU A 50 9.62 7.12 1.43
C LEU A 50 10.95 7.54 2.06
N PRO A 51 11.50 8.72 1.74
CA PRO A 51 12.63 9.27 2.49
C PRO A 51 12.23 9.49 3.95
N ASP A 52 13.13 9.19 4.89
CA ASP A 52 12.95 9.52 6.32
C ASP A 52 13.26 11.00 6.58
N SER A 53 12.46 11.86 5.95
CA SER A 53 12.49 13.31 6.10
C SER A 53 11.27 13.80 6.91
N SER A 54 11.25 15.08 7.26
CA SER A 54 10.10 15.69 7.93
C SER A 54 8.81 15.59 7.09
N GLU A 55 8.91 15.68 5.76
CA GLU A 55 7.81 15.49 4.83
C GLU A 55 7.41 14.01 4.72
N GLY A 56 8.37 13.09 4.57
CA GLY A 56 8.09 11.65 4.52
C GLY A 56 7.34 11.17 5.77
N ARG A 57 7.73 11.65 6.96
CA ARG A 57 7.02 11.36 8.22
C ARG A 57 5.60 11.92 8.26
N LYS A 58 5.32 13.06 7.62
CA LYS A 58 3.95 13.59 7.48
C LYS A 58 3.13 12.71 6.55
N ILE A 59 3.69 12.31 5.41
CA ILE A 59 3.04 11.42 4.43
C ILE A 59 2.66 10.10 5.09
N VAL A 60 3.54 9.49 5.89
CA VAL A 60 3.22 8.24 6.62
C VAL A 60 1.99 8.37 7.51
N LYS A 61 1.85 9.49 8.22
CA LYS A 61 0.68 9.73 9.08
C LYS A 61 -0.61 9.81 8.26
N LEU A 62 -0.57 10.45 7.10
CA LEU A 62 -1.70 10.52 6.17
C LEU A 62 -2.03 9.15 5.57
N LEU A 63 -1.01 8.39 5.14
CA LEU A 63 -1.18 7.04 4.62
C LEU A 63 -1.75 6.09 5.67
N ARG A 64 -1.32 6.20 6.94
CA ARG A 64 -1.91 5.46 8.06
C ARG A 64 -3.40 5.75 8.17
N ARG A 65 -3.79 7.04 8.18
CA ARG A 65 -5.20 7.43 8.24
C ARG A 65 -6.00 6.91 7.05
N ALA A 66 -5.46 7.00 5.83
CA ALA A 66 -6.10 6.45 4.63
C ALA A 66 -6.27 4.92 4.73
N PHE A 67 -5.28 4.21 5.26
CA PHE A 67 -5.34 2.77 5.47
C PHE A 67 -6.42 2.39 6.49
N ASP A 68 -6.48 3.09 7.62
CA ASP A 68 -7.47 2.86 8.67
C ASP A 68 -8.90 3.16 8.18
N GLN A 69 -9.05 4.11 7.25
CA GLN A 69 -10.30 4.43 6.58
C GLN A 69 -10.60 3.56 5.35
N ARG A 70 -9.79 2.52 5.08
CA ARG A 70 -9.93 1.59 3.94
C ARG A 70 -9.85 2.27 2.56
N LEU A 71 -9.12 3.38 2.46
CA LEU A 71 -8.97 4.15 1.21
C LEU A 71 -7.72 3.77 0.41
N THR A 72 -6.78 3.00 0.97
CA THR A 72 -5.49 2.68 0.31
C THR A 72 -5.63 1.60 -0.77
N PHE A 73 -6.53 0.65 -0.57
CA PHE A 73 -6.73 -0.51 -1.44
C PHE A 73 -8.21 -0.74 -1.69
N THR A 74 -8.51 -1.38 -2.81
CA THR A 74 -9.85 -1.85 -3.18
C THR A 74 -9.76 -3.26 -3.76
N ILE A 75 -10.90 -3.87 -4.09
CA ILE A 75 -10.96 -5.13 -4.85
C ILE A 75 -11.42 -4.79 -6.25
N GLY A 76 -10.66 -5.25 -7.25
CA GLY A 76 -11.00 -5.00 -8.64
C GLY A 76 -10.16 -5.81 -9.61
N GLN A 77 -9.96 -5.25 -10.80
CA GLN A 77 -9.07 -5.81 -11.82
C GLN A 77 -7.65 -5.26 -11.63
N SER A 78 -6.68 -6.15 -11.55
CA SER A 78 -5.27 -5.77 -11.57
C SER A 78 -4.90 -5.21 -12.94
N SER A 79 -4.43 -3.96 -13.01
CA SER A 79 -4.00 -3.32 -14.25
C SER A 79 -2.79 -3.99 -14.89
N THR A 80 -1.92 -4.63 -14.10
CA THR A 80 -0.70 -5.27 -14.62
C THR A 80 -0.93 -6.69 -15.11
N SER A 81 -1.91 -7.42 -14.55
CA SER A 81 -2.12 -8.84 -14.85
C SER A 81 -3.50 -9.16 -15.42
N GLY A 82 -4.41 -8.19 -15.49
CA GLY A 82 -5.80 -8.36 -15.95
C GLY A 82 -6.67 -9.21 -15.03
N ARG A 83 -6.14 -9.73 -13.91
CA ARG A 83 -6.88 -10.62 -13.00
C ARG A 83 -7.93 -9.84 -12.21
N ASN A 84 -9.17 -10.32 -12.23
CA ASN A 84 -10.26 -9.81 -11.41
C ASN A 84 -10.21 -10.39 -9.99
N ASN A 85 -11.06 -9.87 -9.10
CA ASN A 85 -11.22 -10.34 -7.72
C ASN A 85 -9.88 -10.36 -6.96
N THR A 86 -9.09 -9.29 -7.12
CA THR A 86 -7.79 -9.16 -6.46
C THR A 86 -7.69 -7.80 -5.79
N VAL A 87 -6.93 -7.73 -4.71
CA VAL A 87 -6.65 -6.46 -4.04
C VAL A 87 -5.74 -5.61 -4.91
N THR A 88 -6.17 -4.39 -5.21
CA THR A 88 -5.47 -3.40 -6.03
C THR A 88 -5.29 -2.08 -5.28
N TRP A 89 -4.38 -1.24 -5.77
CA TRP A 89 -4.26 0.14 -5.27
C TRP A 89 -5.56 0.91 -5.57
N ASN A 90 -5.95 1.79 -4.65
CA ASN A 90 -7.12 2.66 -4.79
C ASN A 90 -6.66 4.13 -4.91
N ASP A 91 -6.11 4.47 -6.09
CA ASP A 91 -5.65 5.82 -6.52
C ASP A 91 -4.58 6.53 -5.68
N ILE A 92 -4.15 5.95 -4.54
CA ILE A 92 -3.01 6.44 -3.76
C ILE A 92 -1.74 5.76 -4.25
N HIS A 93 -0.98 6.45 -5.10
CA HIS A 93 0.27 5.91 -5.65
C HIS A 93 1.36 5.74 -4.60
N HIS A 94 2.07 4.61 -4.68
CA HIS A 94 3.20 4.28 -3.80
C HIS A 94 4.45 3.96 -4.62
N LYS A 95 5.63 4.40 -4.15
CA LYS A 95 6.91 3.95 -4.70
C LYS A 95 7.25 2.58 -4.13
N THR A 96 7.28 1.56 -4.97
CA THR A 96 7.48 0.15 -4.58
C THR A 96 8.85 -0.42 -4.95
N SER A 97 9.75 0.42 -5.46
CA SER A 97 11.17 0.10 -5.65
C SER A 97 12.01 1.10 -4.87
N THR A 98 13.13 0.62 -4.35
CA THR A 98 14.26 1.44 -3.91
C THR A 98 15.17 1.74 -5.07
#